data_AF-A0A2D4VFG0-F1
#
_entry.id   AF-A0A2D4VFG0-F1
#
_cell.length_a   1.000
_cell.length_b   1.000
_cell.length_c   1.000
_cell.angle_alpha   90.00
_cell.angle_beta   90.00
_cell.angle_gamma   90.00
#
_symmetry.space_group_name_H-M   'P 1'
#
loop_
_entity.id
_entity.type
_entity.pdbx_description
1 polymer ?
#
loop_
_entity_poly.entity_id
_entity_poly.type
_entity_poly.pdbx_seq_one_letter_code
_entity_poly.pdbx_strand_id
1 'polypeptide(L)' 'MTTLLDTNILIYALGENEQHHHWAQEELEKRKSSGPLVIPEIVYCEFSIGMPSQEAVDVAVGALGLERYASPNEALFRA' A
#
# COMPACT_ATOMS: atom_id res chain seq x y z
N MET A 1 -0.20 -15.82 4.29
CA MET A 1 -1.37 -15.02 4.69
C MET A 1 -1.31 -13.71 3.93
N THR A 2 -2.38 -13.36 3.22
CA THR A 2 -2.48 -12.08 2.50
C THR A 2 -2.61 -10.94 3.51
N THR A 3 -1.88 -9.84 3.30
CA THR A 3 -2.00 -8.64 4.12
C THR A 3 -2.60 -7.52 3.30
N LEU A 4 -3.70 -6.94 3.78
CA LEU A 4 -4.29 -5.72 3.23
C LEU A 4 -3.61 -4.51 3.86
N LEU A 5 -3.15 -3.56 3.05
CA LEU A 5 -2.43 -2.38 3.49
C LEU A 5 -3.31 -1.12 3.41
N ASP A 6 -3.04 -0.19 4.31
CA ASP A 6 -3.65 1.13 4.39
C ASP A 6 -2.69 2.21 3.83
N THR A 7 -3.19 3.41 3.53
CA THR A 7 -2.43 4.48 2.88
C THR A 7 -1.21 4.92 3.70
N ASN A 8 -1.29 4.89 5.03
CA ASN A 8 -0.22 5.35 5.91
C ASN A 8 1.10 4.58 5.74
N ILE A 9 1.06 3.25 5.56
CA ILE A 9 2.26 2.43 5.41
C ILE A 9 2.98 2.74 4.09
N LEU A 10 2.23 3.11 3.04
CA LEU A 10 2.80 3.54 1.76
C LEU A 10 3.53 4.87 1.93
N ILE A 11 2.89 5.84 2.60
CA ILE A 11 3.49 7.16 2.89
C ILE A 11 4.78 6.98 3.68
N TYR A 12 4.75 6.23 4.78
CA TYR A 12 5.92 6.01 5.62
C TYR A 12 7.02 5.24 4.88
N ALA A 13 6.68 4.21 4.11
CA ALA A 13 7.67 3.43 3.37
C ALA A 13 8.38 4.26 2.30
N LEU A 14 7.70 5.20 1.64
CA LEU A 14 8.28 5.98 0.55
C LEU A 14 8.93 7.29 1.02
N GLY A 15 8.46 7.87 2.12
CA GLY A 15 9.01 9.10 2.67
C GLY A 15 10.23 8.85 3.54
N GLU A 16 11.43 9.10 3.02
CA GLU A 16 12.70 8.90 3.76
C GLU A 16 12.79 9.71 5.07
N ASN A 17 12.07 10.84 5.16
CA ASN A 17 12.03 11.71 6.34
C ASN A 17 10.82 11.44 7.26
N GLU A 18 10.00 10.43 6.95
CA GLU A 18 8.85 10.09 7.78
C GLU A 18 9.31 9.46 9.10
N GLN A 19 8.68 9.87 10.20
CA GLN A 19 9.02 9.39 11.55
C GLN A 19 9.01 7.84 11.65
N HIS A 20 8.16 7.19 10.85
CA HIS A 20 7.96 5.74 10.87
C HIS A 20 8.58 5.01 9.67
N HIS A 21 9.47 5.66 8.90
CA HIS A 21 10.04 5.10 7.68
C HIS A 21 10.71 3.73 7.89
N HIS A 22 11.63 3.63 8.85
CA HIS A 22 12.36 2.39 9.13
C HIS A 22 11.42 1.25 9.55
N TRP A 23 10.47 1.55 10.45
CA TRP A 23 9.47 0.58 10.88
C TRP A 23 8.60 0.09 9.71
N ALA A 24 8.19 1.00 8.83
CA ALA A 24 7.36 0.65 7.67
C ALA A 24 8.11 -0.28 6.71
N GLN A 25 9.39 0.00 6.44
CA GLN A 25 10.25 -0.85 5.62
C GLN A 25 10.38 -2.26 6.23
N GLU A 26 10.69 -2.36 7.53
CA GLU A 26 10.83 -3.65 8.23
C GLU A 26 9.53 -4.47 8.25
N GLU A 27 8.39 -3.83 8.54
CA GLU A 27 7.11 -4.52 8.58
C GLU A 27 6.67 -4.96 7.19
N LEU A 28 6.90 -4.16 6.14
CA LEU A 28 6.63 -4.57 4.76
C LEU A 28 7.44 -5.81 4.37
N GLU A 29 8.76 -5.83 4.63
CA GLU A 29 9.60 -6.99 4.31
C GLU A 29 9.16 -8.25 5.07
N LYS A 30 8.84 -8.10 6.36
CA LYS A 30 8.28 -9.19 7.17
C LYS A 30 6.97 -9.73 6.59
N ARG A 31 6.05 -8.86 6.15
CA ARG A 31 4.76 -9.29 5.57
C ARG A 31 4.92 -9.87 4.17
N LYS A 32 5.82 -9.35 3.33
CA LYS A 32 6.17 -9.95 2.03
C LYS A 32 6.61 -11.40 2.19
N SER A 33 7.41 -11.70 3.21
CA SER A 33 7.83 -13.08 3.50
C SER A 33 6.68 -14.03 3.88
N SER A 34 5.53 -13.48 4.31
CA SER A 34 4.37 -14.23 4.78
C SER A 34 3.29 -14.41 3.72
N GLY A 35 3.32 -13.64 2.62
CA GLY A 35 2.36 -13.72 1.52
C GLY A 35 2.18 -12.41 0.77
N PRO A 36 1.20 -12.35 -0.16
CA PRO A 36 0.96 -11.17 -0.97
C PRO A 36 0.53 -9.96 -0.13
N LEU A 37 0.96 -8.78 -0.60
CA LEU A 37 0.54 -7.49 -0.07
C LEU A 37 -0.44 -6.86 -1.06
N VAL A 38 -1.62 -6.50 -0.58
CA VAL A 38 -2.67 -5.94 -1.42
C VAL A 38 -3.13 -4.57 -0.93
N ILE A 39 -3.48 -3.69 -1.86
CA ILE A 39 -4.15 -2.43 -1.57
C ILE A 39 -5.55 -2.40 -2.21
N PRO A 40 -6.60 -1.98 -1.49
CA PRO A 40 -7.91 -1.74 -2.07
C PRO A 40 -7.89 -0.49 -2.95
N GLU A 41 -8.90 -0.34 -3.80
CA GLU A 41 -9.03 0.81 -4.71
C GLU A 41 -9.05 2.16 -3.98
N ILE A 42 -9.66 2.23 -2.79
CA ILE A 42 -9.69 3.46 -1.99
C ILE A 42 -8.30 3.90 -1.53
N VAL A 43 -7.42 2.97 -1.15
CA VAL A 43 -6.04 3.26 -0.74
C VAL A 43 -5.22 3.76 -1.91
N TYR A 44 -5.42 3.19 -3.11
CA TYR A 44 -4.83 3.71 -4.33
C TYR A 44 -5.29 5.16 -4.59
N CYS A 45 -6.60 5.43 -4.47
CA CYS A 45 -7.16 6.76 -4.65
C CYS A 45 -6.59 7.77 -3.65
N GLU A 46 -6.56 7.43 -2.36
CA GLU A 46 -6.01 8.30 -1.32
C GLU A 46 -4.53 8.60 -1.53
N PHE A 47 -3.72 7.58 -1.79
CA PHE A 47 -2.30 7.74 -2.06
C PHE A 47 -2.03 8.60 -3.31
N SER A 48 -2.88 8.48 -4.34
CA SER A 48 -2.74 9.24 -5.58
C SER A 48 -2.84 10.77 -5.41
N ILE A 49 -3.53 11.25 -4.37
CA ILE A 49 -3.69 12.69 -4.09
C ILE A 49 -2.32 13.35 -3.82
N GLY A 50 -1.38 12.61 -3.23
CA GLY A 50 -0.03 13.11 -2.92
C GLY A 50 0.96 13.02 -4.09
N MET A 51 0.55 12.51 -5.25
CA MET A 51 1.45 12.13 -6.34
C MET A 51 1.30 13.03 -7.57
N PRO A 52 2.37 13.24 -8.35
CA PRO A 52 2.35 14.20 -9.46
C PRO A 52 1.61 13.69 -10.72
N SER A 53 1.46 12.37 -10.86
CA SER A 53 0.74 11.75 -11.97
C SER A 53 0.32 10.32 -11.62
N GLN A 54 -0.58 9.73 -12.40
CA GLN A 54 -0.99 8.33 -12.23
C GLN A 54 0.20 7.37 -12.41
N GLU A 55 1.08 7.64 -13.37
CA GLU A 55 2.26 6.82 -13.62
C GLU A 55 3.20 6.81 -12.41
N ALA A 56 3.33 7.94 -11.70
CA ALA A 56 4.12 8.00 -10.47
C ALA A 56 3.52 7.12 -9.36
N VAL A 57 2.18 7.07 -9.27
CA VAL A 57 1.47 6.16 -8.35
C VAL A 57 1.75 4.71 -8.73
N ASP A 58 1.57 4.35 -10.00
CA ASP A 58 1.73 2.98 -10.49
C ASP A 58 3.18 2.48 -10.28
N VAL A 59 4.17 3.34 -10.53
CA VAL A 59 5.60 3.04 -10.26
C VAL A 59 5.84 2.82 -8.78
N ALA A 60 5.29 3.66 -7.90
CA ALA A 60 5.47 3.53 -6.45
C ALA A 60 4.83 2.25 -5.90
N VAL A 61 3.60 1.96 -6.30
CA VAL A 61 2.87 0.72 -5.95
C VAL A 61 3.64 -0.51 -6.43
N GLY A 62 4.15 -0.48 -7.67
CA GLY A 62 4.95 -1.56 -8.24
C GLY A 62 6.29 -1.75 -7.53
N ALA A 63 6.98 -0.66 -7.17
CA ALA A 63 8.27 -0.71 -6.45
C ALA A 63 8.13 -1.34 -5.05
N LEU A 64 6.98 -1.13 -4.39
CA LEU A 64 6.66 -1.77 -3.11
C LEU A 64 6.18 -3.23 -3.26
N GLY A 65 5.97 -3.72 -4.48
CA GLY A 65 5.49 -5.08 -4.76
C GLY A 65 4.04 -5.29 -4.35
N LEU A 66 3.20 -4.25 -4.47
CA LEU A 66 1.81 -4.28 -4.04
C LEU A 66 0.88 -4.66 -5.20
N GLU A 67 -0.12 -5.48 -4.89
CA GLU A 67 -1.17 -5.84 -5.85
C GLU A 67 -2.43 -5.02 -5.57
N ARG A 68 -3.10 -4.56 -6.64
CA ARG A 68 -4.41 -3.92 -6.50
C ARG A 68 -5.48 -4.99 -6.30
N TYR A 69 -6.31 -4.79 -5.28
CA TYR A 69 -7.47 -5.63 -5.01
C TYR A 69 -8.75 -4.84 -5.27
N ALA A 70 -9.54 -5.30 -6.24
CA ALA A 70 -10.87 -4.77 -6.48
C ALA A 70 -11.80 -5.32 -5.38
N SER A 71 -12.31 -4.42 -4.53
CA SER A 71 -13.14 -4.80 -3.39
C SER A 71 -14.62 -4.68 -3.77
N PRO A 72 -15.36 -5.78 -4.02
CA PRO A 72 -16.80 -5.69 -4.22
C PRO A 72 -17.47 -5.22 -2.93
N ASN A 73 -18.62 -4.55 -3.05
CA ASN A 73 -19.35 -3.99 -1.90
C ASN A 73 -19.65 -5.05 -0.81
N GLU A 74 -19.92 -6.28 -1.22
CA GLU A 74 -20.16 -7.40 -0.31
C GLU A 74 -18.92 -7.76 0.52
N ALA A 75 -17.71 -7.64 -0.06
CA ALA A 75 -16.47 -7.86 0.67
C ALA A 75 -16.19 -6.71 1.64
N LEU A 76 -16.41 -5.46 1.19
CA LEU A 76 -16.27 -4.28 2.06
C LEU A 76 -17.21 -4.33 3.27
N PHE A 77 -18.46 -4.75 3.07
CA PHE A 77 -19.46 -4.85 4.14
C PHE A 77 -19.12 -5.90 5.20
N ARG A 78 -18.34 -6.93 4.85
CA ARG A 78 -18.02 -8.08 5.72
C ARG A 78 -16.64 -7.99 6.40
N ALA A 79 -15.86 -6.96 6.07
CA ALA A 79 -14.48 -6.78 6.53
C ALA A 79 -14.39 -6.52 8.04
#